data_AF-A0A7S8CDC1-F1
#
_entry.id   AF-A0A7S8CDC1-F1
#
_cell.length_a   1.000
_cell.length_b   1.000
_cell.length_c   1.000
_cell.angle_alpha   90.00
_cell.angle_beta   90.00
_cell.angle_gamma   90.00
#
_symmetry.space_group_name_H-M   'P 1'
#
loop_
_entity.id
_entity.type
_entity.pdbx_description
1 polymer ?
#
loop_
_entity_poly.entity_id
_entity_poly.type
_entity_poly.pdbx_seq_one_letter_code
_entity_poly.pdbx_strand_id
1 'polypeptide(L)'
;MSGFLQKSNDIFQPILPKQFDENEYFTLAISVLVIVCITVLQKKKKVFLTTEIIAILLLNLLYTTLGDYFLAMKPYDFYDTVDHNSGEIMDILLQNIVYPFTLLILMYFYARYKLNSFMYIIFGAMLLCILEWISVKFFNLFTYK
;
A
#
# COMPACT_ATOMS: atom_id res chain seq x y z
N MET A 1 -6.94 22.24 31.26
CA MET A 1 -7.16 21.02 30.46
C MET A 1 -7.49 21.30 28.98
N SER A 2 -7.45 22.56 28.52
CA SER A 2 -7.74 22.96 27.13
C SER A 2 -6.50 23.08 26.22
N GLY A 3 -5.33 23.43 26.76
CA GLY A 3 -4.13 23.68 25.94
C GLY A 3 -3.48 22.45 25.29
N PHE A 4 -3.59 21.26 25.90
CA PHE A 4 -3.03 20.03 25.33
C PHE A 4 -3.87 19.53 24.14
N LEU A 5 -5.20 19.59 24.25
CA LEU A 5 -6.12 19.19 23.18
C LEU A 5 -6.07 20.16 21.99
N GLN A 6 -5.83 21.44 22.24
CA GLN A 6 -5.68 22.44 21.18
C GLN A 6 -4.36 22.23 20.42
N LYS A 7 -3.25 22.00 21.14
CA LYS A 7 -1.95 21.69 20.53
C LYS A 7 -1.96 20.37 19.75
N SER A 8 -2.71 19.36 20.18
CA SER A 8 -2.89 18.14 19.38
C SER A 8 -3.71 18.41 18.12
N ASN A 9 -4.79 19.20 18.20
CA ASN A 9 -5.59 19.52 17.03
C ASN A 9 -4.80 20.28 15.95
N ASP A 10 -3.93 21.21 16.34
CA ASP A 10 -3.10 21.95 15.38
C ASP A 10 -2.08 21.04 14.66
N ILE A 11 -1.64 19.95 15.30
CA ILE A 11 -0.74 18.95 14.69
C ILE A 11 -1.50 18.04 13.73
N PHE A 12 -2.75 17.69 14.04
CA PHE A 12 -3.55 16.78 13.20
C PHE A 12 -4.30 17.48 12.07
N GLN A 13 -4.58 18.79 12.17
CA GLN A 13 -5.30 19.55 11.15
C GLN A 13 -4.69 19.54 9.73
N PRO A 14 -3.36 19.56 9.52
CA PRO A 14 -2.79 19.47 8.17
C PRO A 14 -2.75 18.04 7.62
N ILE A 15 -2.98 17.02 8.46
CA ILE A 15 -2.86 15.60 8.12
C ILE A 15 -4.23 14.94 7.97
N LEU A 16 -5.27 15.54 8.55
CA LEU A 16 -6.65 15.08 8.46
C LEU A 16 -7.36 15.78 7.29
N PRO A 17 -8.03 15.03 6.40
CA PRO A 17 -8.86 15.60 5.35
C PRO A 17 -9.97 16.44 5.98
N LYS A 18 -10.17 17.68 5.49
CA LYS A 18 -11.28 18.53 5.95
C LYS A 18 -12.64 18.01 5.50
N GLN A 19 -12.67 17.24 4.41
CA GLN A 19 -13.81 16.49 3.88
C GLN A 19 -13.29 15.18 3.32
N PHE A 20 -13.97 14.08 3.63
CA PHE A 20 -13.56 12.75 3.19
C PHE A 20 -13.89 12.59 1.70
N ASP A 21 -12.87 12.52 0.85
CA ASP A 21 -13.05 12.42 -0.60
C ASP A 21 -13.18 10.95 -1.06
N GLU A 22 -13.70 10.72 -2.27
CA GLU A 22 -13.94 9.37 -2.81
C GLU A 22 -12.68 8.49 -2.81
N ASN A 23 -11.52 9.10 -2.98
CA ASN A 23 -10.20 8.45 -2.98
C ASN A 23 -9.85 7.87 -1.60
N GLU A 24 -10.20 8.59 -0.55
CA GLU A 24 -9.90 8.19 0.82
C GLU A 24 -10.78 7.02 1.25
N TYR A 25 -12.06 7.04 0.86
CA TYR A 25 -12.96 5.91 1.05
C TYR A 25 -12.47 4.67 0.30
N PHE A 26 -11.97 4.83 -0.94
CA PHE A 26 -11.41 3.73 -1.70
C PHE A 26 -10.16 3.15 -1.03
N THR A 27 -9.22 4.00 -0.62
CA THR A 27 -7.99 3.60 0.09
C THR A 27 -8.29 2.85 1.38
N LEU A 28 -9.25 3.34 2.16
CA LEU A 28 -9.68 2.66 3.38
C LEU A 28 -10.36 1.32 3.06
N ALA A 29 -11.25 1.28 2.08
CA ALA A 29 -11.94 0.05 1.68
C ALA A 29 -10.97 -1.03 1.19
N ILE A 30 -10.00 -0.67 0.34
CA ILE A 30 -9.01 -1.63 -0.18
C ILE A 30 -8.04 -2.07 0.91
N SER A 31 -7.65 -1.18 1.84
CA SER A 31 -6.85 -1.53 3.02
C SER A 31 -7.54 -2.58 3.90
N VAL A 32 -8.83 -2.38 4.18
CA VAL A 32 -9.63 -3.34 4.93
C VAL A 32 -9.76 -4.66 4.15
N LEU A 33 -10.00 -4.59 2.84
CA LEU A 33 -10.15 -5.76 1.99
C LEU A 33 -8.90 -6.65 2.01
N VAL A 34 -7.70 -6.08 1.84
CA VAL A 34 -6.47 -6.89 1.81
C VAL A 34 -6.17 -7.53 3.17
N ILE A 35 -6.42 -6.82 4.28
CA ILE A 35 -6.27 -7.35 5.64
C ILE A 35 -7.26 -8.49 5.90
N VAL A 36 -8.52 -8.31 5.55
CA VAL A 36 -9.56 -9.34 5.70
C VAL A 36 -9.22 -10.55 4.83
N CYS A 37 -8.81 -10.32 3.58
CA CYS A 37 -8.43 -11.38 2.65
C CYS A 37 -7.32 -12.25 3.22
N ILE A 38 -6.20 -11.65 3.66
CA ILE A 38 -5.10 -12.43 4.22
C ILE A 38 -5.50 -13.14 5.51
N THR A 39 -6.30 -12.50 6.36
CA THR A 39 -6.78 -13.10 7.62
C THR A 39 -7.66 -14.32 7.34
N VAL A 40 -8.56 -14.24 6.36
CA VAL A 40 -9.41 -15.36 5.94
C VAL A 40 -8.58 -16.49 5.30
N LEU A 41 -7.63 -16.14 4.44
CA LEU A 41 -6.74 -17.12 3.80
C LEU A 41 -5.91 -17.89 4.84
N GLN A 42 -5.31 -17.19 5.80
CA GLN A 42 -4.53 -17.80 6.88
C GLN A 42 -5.40 -18.63 7.84
N LYS A 43 -6.63 -18.20 8.12
CA LYS A 43 -7.60 -19.00 8.91
C LYS A 43 -8.00 -20.29 8.18
N LYS A 44 -8.22 -20.22 6.86
CA LYS A 44 -8.62 -21.40 6.06
C LYS A 44 -7.51 -22.43 5.96
N LYS A 45 -6.29 -21.99 5.65
CA LYS A 45 -5.09 -22.82 5.68
C LYS A 45 -3.89 -21.97 6.06
N LYS A 46 -3.25 -22.34 7.16
CA LYS A 46 -1.98 -21.76 7.60
C LYS A 46 -0.87 -22.22 6.66
N VAL A 47 -0.55 -21.38 5.69
CA VAL A 47 0.55 -21.62 4.74
C VAL A 47 1.85 -21.06 5.30
N PHE A 48 1.79 -19.95 6.03
CA PHE A 48 2.94 -19.29 6.61
C PHE A 48 2.85 -19.27 8.15
N LEU A 49 4.02 -19.31 8.79
CA LEU A 49 4.17 -18.97 10.20
C LEU A 49 3.99 -17.46 10.40
N THR A 50 3.57 -17.06 11.60
CA THR A 50 3.41 -15.63 11.93
C THR A 50 4.72 -14.86 11.77
N THR A 51 5.86 -15.49 12.10
CA THR A 51 7.19 -14.89 11.92
C THR A 51 7.55 -14.68 10.46
N GLU A 52 7.19 -15.63 9.58
CA GLU A 52 7.39 -15.49 8.12
C GLU A 52 6.54 -14.36 7.55
N ILE A 53 5.28 -14.24 7.98
CA ILE A 53 4.40 -13.14 7.56
C ILE A 53 5.02 -11.80 7.94
N ILE A 54 5.50 -11.64 9.18
CA ILE A 54 6.15 -10.41 9.63
C ILE A 54 7.41 -10.12 8.80
N ALA A 55 8.26 -11.13 8.58
CA ALA A 55 9.47 -10.97 7.78
C ALA A 55 9.17 -10.55 6.34
N ILE A 56 8.17 -11.17 5.71
CA ILE A 56 7.72 -10.83 4.36
C ILE A 56 7.19 -9.40 4.33
N LEU A 57 6.36 -8.99 5.29
CA LEU A 57 5.81 -7.64 5.33
C LEU A 57 6.92 -6.59 5.48
N LEU A 58 7.87 -6.80 6.41
CA LEU A 58 9.01 -5.90 6.59
C LEU A 58 9.89 -5.81 5.33
N LEU A 59 10.11 -6.94 4.65
CA LEU A 59 10.87 -6.98 3.42
C LEU A 59 10.15 -6.19 2.30
N ASN A 60 8.84 -6.36 2.16
CA ASN A 60 8.05 -5.62 1.17
C ASN A 60 8.02 -4.12 1.46
N LEU A 61 7.87 -3.73 2.72
CA LEU A 61 7.97 -2.32 3.14
C LEU A 61 9.32 -1.72 2.75
N LEU A 62 10.42 -2.42 3.01
CA LEU A 62 11.75 -1.98 2.62
C LEU A 62 11.85 -1.80 1.09
N TYR A 63 11.35 -2.77 0.31
CA TYR A 63 11.37 -2.69 -1.15
C TYR A 63 10.54 -1.54 -1.71
N THR A 64 9.35 -1.29 -1.16
CA THR A 64 8.51 -0.16 -1.58
C THR A 64 9.22 1.16 -1.31
N THR A 65 9.72 1.37 -0.09
CA THR A 65 10.45 2.59 0.26
C THR A 65 11.68 2.79 -0.61
N LEU A 66 12.50 1.74 -0.79
CA LEU A 66 13.68 1.82 -1.67
C LEU A 66 13.28 2.10 -3.12
N GLY A 67 12.23 1.44 -3.62
CA GLY A 67 11.71 1.64 -4.98
C GLY A 67 11.31 3.09 -5.23
N ASP A 68 10.56 3.69 -4.32
CA ASP A 68 10.14 5.09 -4.42
C ASP A 68 11.34 6.04 -4.39
N TYR A 69 12.32 5.80 -3.50
CA TYR A 69 13.57 6.57 -3.49
C TYR A 69 14.37 6.43 -4.80
N PHE A 70 14.44 5.23 -5.38
CA PHE A 70 15.14 5.00 -6.65
C PHE A 70 14.46 5.69 -7.82
N LEU A 71 13.11 5.71 -7.84
CA LEU A 71 12.33 6.29 -8.93
C LEU A 71 12.21 7.82 -8.83
N ALA A 72 12.28 8.38 -7.62
CA ALA A 72 12.23 9.82 -7.38
C ALA A 72 13.61 10.50 -7.41
N MET A 73 14.71 9.74 -7.39
CA MET A 73 16.06 10.29 -7.53
C MET A 73 16.41 10.51 -9.01
N LYS A 74 17.13 11.61 -9.31
CA LYS A 74 17.71 11.83 -10.66
C LYS A 74 18.61 10.64 -11.04
N PRO A 75 18.56 10.17 -12.30
CA PRO A 75 18.01 10.82 -13.50
C PRO A 75 16.56 10.46 -13.85
N TYR A 76 15.89 9.60 -13.09
CA TYR A 76 14.60 9.02 -13.48
C TYR A 76 13.41 9.95 -13.19
N ASP A 77 13.41 10.65 -12.04
CA ASP A 77 12.47 11.74 -11.68
C ASP A 77 11.01 11.48 -12.11
N PHE A 78 10.56 10.22 -11.97
CA PHE A 78 9.24 9.78 -12.44
C PHE A 78 8.12 10.12 -11.47
N TYR A 79 8.47 10.39 -10.21
CA TYR A 79 7.54 10.68 -9.13
C TYR A 79 8.08 11.85 -8.31
N ASP A 80 7.23 12.82 -8.02
CA ASP A 80 7.48 13.71 -6.89
C ASP A 80 7.39 12.82 -5.63
N THR A 81 8.49 12.68 -4.89
CA THR A 81 8.45 12.08 -3.53
C THR A 81 7.36 12.77 -2.70
N VAL A 82 6.86 12.07 -1.67
CA VAL A 82 5.81 12.41 -0.67
C VAL A 82 5.89 13.84 -0.05
N ASP A 83 6.81 14.69 -0.50
CA ASP A 83 7.06 16.06 -0.05
C ASP A 83 6.30 17.17 -0.79
N HIS A 84 5.39 16.87 -1.74
CA HIS A 84 4.49 17.89 -2.32
C HIS A 84 3.08 17.84 -1.73
N ASN A 85 2.93 18.38 -0.51
CA ASN A 85 1.74 19.07 0.00
C ASN A 85 0.37 18.35 -0.01
N SER A 86 0.34 17.04 -0.24
CA SER A 86 -0.85 16.17 -0.11
C SER A 86 -0.48 14.84 0.56
N GLY A 87 0.41 14.88 1.56
CA GLY A 87 0.71 13.75 2.45
C GLY A 87 -0.47 13.44 3.36
N GLU A 88 -1.57 13.00 2.76
CA GLU A 88 -2.76 12.54 3.48
C GLU A 88 -2.45 11.18 4.12
N ILE A 89 -3.02 10.92 5.30
CA ILE A 89 -2.86 9.64 6.03
C ILE A 89 -3.15 8.43 5.11
N MET A 90 -3.96 8.62 4.08
CA MET A 90 -4.32 7.62 3.09
C MET A 90 -3.13 7.10 2.28
N ASP A 91 -2.18 7.95 1.90
CA ASP A 91 -1.00 7.51 1.15
C ASP A 91 -0.11 6.61 2.00
N ILE A 92 0.01 6.94 3.30
CA ILE A 92 0.72 6.11 4.28
C ILE A 92 0.04 4.74 4.40
N LEU A 93 -1.29 4.69 4.42
CA LEU A 93 -2.05 3.44 4.46
C LEU A 93 -1.85 2.62 3.18
N LEU A 94 -1.88 3.26 2.02
CA LEU A 94 -1.67 2.60 0.73
C LEU A 94 -0.27 1.95 0.68
N GLN A 95 0.74 2.73 1.06
CA GLN A 95 2.15 2.32 0.99
C GLN A 95 2.50 1.25 2.02
N ASN A 96 1.96 1.36 3.24
CA ASN A 96 2.33 0.45 4.34
C ASN A 96 1.42 -0.76 4.51
N ILE A 97 0.18 -0.68 4.01
CA ILE A 97 -0.81 -1.75 4.15
C ILE A 97 -1.13 -2.34 2.79
N VAL A 98 -1.63 -1.53 1.85
CA VAL A 98 -2.18 -2.07 0.60
C VAL A 98 -1.13 -2.80 -0.22
N TYR A 99 0.03 -2.16 -0.46
CA TYR A 99 1.09 -2.79 -1.27
C TYR A 99 1.70 -4.04 -0.61
N PRO A 100 2.18 -4.00 0.65
CA PRO A 100 2.81 -5.16 1.28
C PRO A 100 1.84 -6.34 1.43
N PHE A 101 0.57 -6.08 1.76
CA PHE A 101 -0.42 -7.15 1.93
C PHE A 101 -0.86 -7.75 0.59
N THR A 102 -0.92 -6.95 -0.48
CA THR A 102 -1.24 -7.48 -1.83
C THR A 102 -0.14 -8.43 -2.30
N LEU A 103 1.13 -8.09 -2.10
CA LEU A 103 2.26 -8.97 -2.39
C LEU A 103 2.25 -10.23 -1.52
N LEU A 104 1.91 -10.10 -0.24
CA LEU A 104 1.73 -11.25 0.66
C LEU A 104 0.62 -12.20 0.18
N ILE A 105 -0.50 -11.67 -0.34
CA ILE A 105 -1.57 -12.48 -0.93
C ILE A 105 -1.06 -13.23 -2.17
N LEU A 106 -0.33 -12.57 -3.07
CA LEU A 106 0.28 -13.22 -4.23
C LEU A 106 1.27 -14.31 -3.80
N MET A 107 2.09 -14.07 -2.79
CA MET A 107 3.00 -15.08 -2.23
C MET A 107 2.25 -16.26 -1.61
N TYR A 108 1.11 -16.02 -0.95
CA TYR A 108 0.27 -17.09 -0.39
C TYR A 108 -0.23 -18.04 -1.49
N PHE A 109 -0.74 -17.49 -2.59
CA PHE A 109 -1.20 -18.30 -3.72
C PHE A 109 -0.03 -19.05 -4.38
N TYR A 110 1.12 -18.39 -4.55
CA TYR A 110 2.32 -19.05 -5.08
C TYR A 110 2.75 -20.25 -4.22
N ALA A 111 2.90 -20.04 -2.91
CA ALA A 111 3.31 -21.09 -1.98
C ALA A 111 2.30 -22.24 -1.89
N ARG A 112 1.00 -21.92 -1.99
CA ARG A 112 -0.07 -22.92 -1.93
C ARG A 112 -0.17 -23.78 -3.19
N TYR A 113 -0.08 -23.17 -4.36
CA TYR A 113 -0.34 -23.84 -5.64
C TYR A 113 0.94 -24.27 -6.36
N LYS A 114 2.14 -23.92 -5.85
CA LYS A 114 3.45 -24.26 -6.42
C LYS A 114 3.51 -23.99 -7.93
N LEU A 115 3.06 -22.80 -8.31
CA LEU A 115 2.95 -22.38 -9.70
C LEU A 115 4.35 -22.18 -10.32
N ASN A 116 4.43 -22.20 -11.65
CA ASN A 116 5.68 -21.89 -12.35
C ASN A 116 6.11 -20.45 -12.03
N SER A 117 7.29 -20.29 -11.44
CA SER A 117 7.80 -19.02 -10.93
C SER A 117 7.79 -17.90 -11.99
N PHE A 118 8.24 -18.19 -13.20
CA PHE A 118 8.37 -17.16 -14.23
C PHE A 118 7.01 -16.64 -14.71
N MET A 119 6.08 -17.55 -15.02
CA MET A 119 4.73 -17.18 -15.47
C MET A 119 3.97 -16.45 -14.37
N TYR A 120 4.14 -16.87 -13.11
CA TYR A 120 3.46 -16.26 -11.98
C TYR A 120 3.96 -14.83 -11.70
N ILE A 121 5.26 -14.58 -11.83
CA ILE A 121 5.82 -13.23 -11.69
C ILE A 121 5.29 -12.29 -12.78
N ILE A 122 5.27 -12.73 -14.04
CA ILE A 122 4.71 -11.92 -15.14
C ILE A 122 3.23 -11.63 -14.91
N PHE A 123 2.46 -12.64 -14.53
CA PHE A 123 1.03 -12.46 -14.21
C PHE A 123 0.84 -11.47 -13.04
N GLY A 124 1.62 -11.63 -11.96
CA GLY A 124 1.57 -10.75 -10.81
C GLY A 124 1.92 -9.30 -11.16
N ALA A 125 2.99 -9.09 -11.94
CA ALA A 125 3.38 -7.77 -12.41
C ALA A 125 2.29 -7.12 -13.27
N MET A 126 1.72 -7.86 -14.22
CA MET A 126 0.64 -7.36 -15.07
C MET A 126 -0.60 -7.00 -14.26
N LEU A 127 -0.98 -7.84 -13.29
CA LEU A 127 -2.12 -7.61 -12.40
C LEU A 127 -1.90 -6.36 -11.54
N LEU A 128 -0.70 -6.18 -10.98
CA LEU A 128 -0.35 -5.00 -10.19
C LEU A 128 -0.39 -3.72 -11.03
N CYS A 129 0.19 -3.72 -12.24
CA CYS A 129 0.12 -2.56 -13.14
C CYS A 129 -1.31 -2.19 -13.52
N ILE A 130 -2.19 -3.19 -13.73
CA ILE A 130 -3.61 -2.92 -14.01
C ILE A 130 -4.30 -2.30 -12.80
N LEU A 131 -4.04 -2.82 -11.60
CA LEU A 131 -4.61 -2.26 -10.36
C LEU A 131 -4.11 -0.83 -10.12
N GLU A 132 -2.82 -0.58 -10.31
CA GLU A 132 -2.24 0.76 -10.23
C GLU A 132 -2.89 1.71 -11.25
N TRP A 133 -3.03 1.29 -12.49
CA TRP A 133 -3.69 2.09 -13.53
C TRP A 133 -5.16 2.40 -13.20
N ILE A 134 -5.90 1.45 -12.60
CA ILE A 134 -7.26 1.69 -12.12
C ILE A 134 -7.25 2.73 -10.99
N SER A 135 -6.34 2.61 -10.03
CA SER A 135 -6.19 3.56 -8.92
C SER A 135 -5.89 4.98 -9.41
N VAL A 136 -5.04 5.12 -10.42
CA VAL A 136 -4.72 6.43 -11.01
C VAL A 136 -5.92 6.99 -11.75
N LYS A 137 -6.51 6.21 -12.66
CA LYS A 137 -7.50 6.72 -13.60
C LYS A 137 -8.86 7.00 -12.97
N PHE A 138 -9.27 6.19 -11.99
CA PHE A 138 -10.59 6.32 -11.37
C PHE A 138 -10.56 7.12 -10.07
N PHE A 139 -9.41 7.16 -9.38
CA PHE A 139 -9.32 7.77 -8.06
C PHE A 139 -8.26 8.88 -8.00
N ASN A 140 -7.65 9.33 -9.10
CA ASN A 140 -6.64 10.41 -9.11
C ASN A 140 -5.62 10.34 -7.95
N LEU A 141 -5.29 9.12 -7.49
CA LEU A 141 -4.47 8.88 -6.29
C LEU A 141 -3.01 9.28 -6.55
N PHE A 142 -2.59 9.28 -7.81
CA PHE A 142 -1.29 9.74 -8.23
C PHE A 142 -1.47 10.81 -9.31
N THR A 143 -0.99 12.02 -9.02
CA THR A 143 -0.83 13.04 -10.06
C THR A 143 0.50 12.76 -10.77
N TYR A 144 0.45 12.06 -11.90
CA TYR A 144 1.64 11.92 -12.75
C TYR A 144 1.99 13.28 -13.36
N LYS A 145 3.29 13.59 -13.44
CA LYS A 145 3.82 14.70 -14.24
C LYS A 145 3.93 14.34 -15.71
#